data_AF-A0A6C0HSW1-F1
#
_entry.id   AF-A0A6C0HSW1-F1
#
_cell.length_a   1.000
_cell.length_b   1.000
_cell.length_c   1.000
_cell.angle_alpha   90.00
_cell.angle_beta   90.00
_cell.angle_gamma   90.00
#
_symmetry.space_group_name_H-M   'P 1'
#
loop_
_entity.id
_entity.type
_entity.pdbx_description
1 polymer ?
#
loop_
_entity_poly.entity_id
_entity_poly.type
_entity_poly.pdbx_seq_one_letter_code
_entity_poly.pdbx_strand_id
1 'polypeptide(L)'
;MSFRHQFSNLCPPALIYFVVSMIAVLVCIMQNLGSKNGCKIGSMMIKGNPIMMLVFKIIFILFWTWILSLICKAGYVGISWLLILAPFILMLFMALLIIQNAMF
;
A
#
# COMPACT_ATOMS: atom_id res chain seq x y z
N MET A 1 -3.55 -19.27 20.59
CA MET A 1 -2.40 -18.33 20.69
C MET A 1 -2.84 -16.97 20.14
N SER A 2 -2.59 -15.89 20.87
CA SER A 2 -3.22 -14.57 20.67
C SER A 2 -2.63 -13.79 19.49
N PHE A 3 -3.49 -13.41 18.54
CA PHE A 3 -3.18 -12.61 17.33
C PHE A 3 -2.36 -11.34 17.61
N ARG A 4 -2.46 -10.77 18.82
CA ARG A 4 -1.75 -9.54 19.22
C ARG A 4 -0.22 -9.72 19.29
N HIS A 5 0.28 -10.91 19.58
CA HIS A 5 1.70 -11.13 19.81
C HIS A 5 2.53 -11.22 18.52
N GLN A 6 1.89 -11.44 17.37
CA GLN A 6 2.58 -11.45 16.08
C GLN A 6 2.90 -10.03 15.59
N PHE A 7 2.02 -9.06 15.84
CA PHE A 7 2.24 -7.66 15.47
C PHE A 7 3.22 -6.93 16.39
N SER A 8 3.37 -7.35 17.64
CA SER A 8 4.35 -6.77 18.57
C SER A 8 5.81 -7.12 18.22
N ASN A 9 6.02 -8.11 17.34
CA ASN A 9 7.33 -8.55 16.86
C ASN A 9 7.59 -8.16 15.39
N LEU A 10 6.72 -7.33 14.79
CA LEU A 10 7.01 -6.74 13.49
C LEU A 10 7.94 -5.55 13.69
N CYS A 11 8.95 -5.46 12.84
CA CYS A 11 9.79 -4.29 12.80
C CYS A 11 8.97 -3.02 12.54
N PRO A 12 9.40 -1.86 13.09
CA PRO A 12 8.74 -0.58 12.86
C PRO A 12 8.35 -0.30 11.40
N PRO A 13 9.23 -0.50 10.39
CA PRO A 13 8.85 -0.29 8.99
C PRO A 13 7.71 -1.22 8.51
N ALA A 14 7.78 -2.52 8.82
CA ALA A 14 6.76 -3.48 8.37
C ALA A 14 5.38 -3.20 8.99
N LEU A 15 5.35 -2.75 10.25
CA LEU A 15 4.12 -2.34 10.94
C LEU A 15 3.49 -1.12 10.28
N ILE A 16 4.29 -0.08 10.01
CA ILE A 16 3.82 1.15 9.36
C ILE A 16 3.23 0.83 7.98
N TYR A 17 3.93 0.04 7.18
CA TYR A 17 3.46 -0.37 5.85
C TYR A 17 2.09 -1.07 5.95
N PHE A 18 1.92 -2.01 6.88
CA PHE A 18 0.67 -2.74 7.05
C PHE A 18 -0.50 -1.83 7.46
N VAL A 19 -0.29 -0.95 8.44
CA VAL A 19 -1.34 -0.04 8.94
C VAL A 19 -1.79 0.94 7.88
N VAL A 20 -0.83 1.60 7.20
CA VAL A 20 -1.13 2.56 6.13
C VAL A 20 -1.87 1.86 4.98
N SER A 21 -1.43 0.66 4.61
CA SER A 21 -2.07 -0.11 3.53
C SER A 21 -3.49 -0.54 3.90
N MET A 22 -3.74 -0.92 5.16
CA MET A 22 -5.10 -1.24 5.63
C MET A 22 -6.03 -0.04 5.60
N ILE A 23 -5.55 1.14 6.01
CA ILE A 23 -6.32 2.39 5.90
C ILE A 23 -6.65 2.68 4.43
N ALA A 24 -5.68 2.52 3.53
CA ALA A 24 -5.90 2.73 2.09
C ALA A 24 -6.94 1.77 1.50
N VAL A 25 -6.93 0.50 1.93
CA VAL A 25 -7.94 -0.49 1.53
C VAL A 25 -9.33 -0.10 2.06
N LEU A 26 -9.46 0.35 3.30
CA LEU A 26 -10.73 0.82 3.86
C LEU A 26 -11.29 2.01 3.06
N VAL A 27 -10.45 2.99 2.75
CA VAL A 27 -10.80 4.15 1.92
C VAL A 27 -11.21 3.70 0.50
N CYS A 28 -10.56 2.68 -0.04
CA CYS A 28 -10.92 2.10 -1.34
C CYS A 28 -12.30 1.40 -1.30
N ILE A 29 -12.59 0.65 -0.23
CA ILE A 29 -13.91 0.03 -0.01
C ILE A 29 -14.97 1.12 0.03
N MET A 30 -14.77 2.17 0.83
CA MET A 30 -15.72 3.29 0.97
C MET A 30 -16.03 3.96 -0.37
N GLN A 31 -15.03 4.16 -1.22
CA GLN A 31 -15.22 4.73 -2.57
C GLN A 31 -15.96 3.80 -3.54
N ASN A 32 -15.98 2.50 -3.25
CA ASN A 32 -16.58 1.47 -4.10
C ASN A 32 -17.92 0.94 -3.56
N LEU A 33 -18.36 1.40 -2.39
CA LEU A 33 -19.69 1.09 -1.84
C LEU A 33 -20.78 1.60 -2.80
N GLY A 34 -21.63 0.69 -3.28
CA GLY A 34 -22.74 1.00 -4.19
C GLY A 34 -22.41 0.94 -5.69
N SER A 35 -21.17 0.66 -6.09
CA SER A 35 -20.83 0.43 -7.51
C SER A 35 -21.16 -1.00 -7.93
N LYS A 36 -22.15 -1.18 -8.82
CA LYS A 36 -22.58 -2.50 -9.30
C LYS A 36 -21.80 -3.02 -10.53
N ASN A 37 -21.10 -2.13 -11.26
CA ASN A 37 -20.58 -2.44 -12.61
C ASN A 37 -19.06 -2.17 -12.81
N GLY A 38 -18.28 -1.98 -11.74
CA GLY A 38 -16.83 -1.82 -11.85
C GLY A 38 -16.15 -1.28 -10.59
N CYS A 39 -14.83 -1.39 -10.56
CA CYS A 39 -13.97 -0.84 -9.51
C CYS A 39 -13.57 0.60 -9.87
N LYS A 40 -13.96 1.56 -9.03
CA LYS A 40 -13.51 2.95 -9.09
C LYS A 40 -12.18 3.07 -8.36
N ILE A 41 -11.16 3.54 -9.07
CA ILE A 41 -9.86 3.90 -8.49
C ILE A 41 -9.66 5.39 -8.76
N GLY A 42 -10.01 6.22 -7.78
CA GLY A 42 -10.07 7.67 -7.96
C GLY A 42 -11.09 8.06 -9.04
N SER A 43 -10.65 8.84 -10.04
CA SER A 43 -11.48 9.29 -11.16
C SER A 43 -11.69 8.22 -12.26
N MET A 44 -10.94 7.11 -12.21
CA MET A 44 -10.99 6.08 -13.24
C MET A 44 -11.95 4.94 -12.87
N MET A 45 -12.79 4.53 -13.83
CA MET A 45 -13.63 3.33 -13.74
C MET A 45 -12.97 2.17 -14.48
N ILE A 46 -12.68 1.08 -13.77
CA ILE A 46 -12.22 -0.17 -14.36
C ILE A 46 -13.37 -1.18 -14.33
N LYS A 47 -13.77 -1.67 -15.51
CA LYS A 47 -14.72 -2.78 -15.60
C LYS A 47 -14.05 -4.05 -15.05
N GLY A 48 -14.61 -4.61 -13.99
CA GLY A 48 -14.07 -5.78 -13.30
C GLY A 48 -14.78 -6.03 -11.99
N ASN A 49 -14.60 -7.22 -11.41
CA ASN A 49 -15.21 -7.56 -10.14
C ASN A 49 -14.47 -6.87 -8.98
N PRO A 50 -15.11 -5.93 -8.24
CA PRO A 50 -14.45 -5.17 -7.18
C PRO A 50 -13.98 -6.06 -6.03
N ILE A 51 -14.67 -7.18 -5.77
CA ILE A 51 -14.32 -8.13 -4.72
C ILE A 51 -13.00 -8.84 -5.05
N MET A 52 -12.82 -9.26 -6.30
CA MET A 52 -11.59 -9.94 -6.73
C MET A 52 -10.37 -9.01 -6.62
N MET A 53 -10.52 -7.74 -7.01
CA MET A 53 -9.47 -6.73 -6.85
C MET A 53 -9.15 -6.46 -5.38
N LEU A 54 -10.16 -6.44 -4.52
CA LEU A 54 -9.99 -6.24 -3.08
C LEU A 54 -9.18 -7.39 -2.45
N VAL A 55 -9.53 -8.64 -2.77
CA VAL A 55 -8.83 -9.84 -2.28
C VAL A 55 -7.36 -9.83 -2.72
N PHE A 56 -7.10 -9.51 -3.99
CA PHE A 56 -5.72 -9.44 -4.49
C PHE A 56 -4.90 -8.37 -3.76
N LYS A 57 -5.48 -7.20 -3.47
CA LYS A 57 -4.82 -6.15 -2.67
C LYS A 57 -4.45 -6.65 -1.27
N ILE A 58 -5.35 -7.37 -0.59
CA ILE A 58 -5.08 -7.90 0.76
C ILE A 58 -3.94 -8.91 0.73
N ILE A 59 -3.95 -9.86 -0.23
CA ILE A 59 -2.86 -10.86 -0.38
C ILE A 59 -1.53 -10.16 -0.62
N PHE A 60 -1.52 -9.15 -1.51
CA PHE A 60 -0.33 -8.39 -1.83
C PHE A 60 0.24 -7.64 -0.61
N ILE A 61 -0.64 -7.01 0.19
CA ILE A 61 -0.23 -6.31 1.42
C ILE A 61 0.40 -7.30 2.40
N LEU A 62 -0.23 -8.45 2.65
CA LEU A 62 0.29 -9.46 3.57
C LEU A 62 1.64 -10.02 3.10
N PHE A 63 1.75 -10.32 1.81
CA PHE A 63 2.99 -10.78 1.19
C PHE A 63 4.13 -9.77 1.35
N TRP A 64 3.86 -8.48 1.10
CA TRP A 64 4.86 -7.43 1.25
C TRP A 64 5.21 -7.14 2.72
N THR A 65 4.23 -7.10 3.62
CA THR A 65 4.49 -6.96 5.06
C THR A 65 5.41 -8.08 5.55
N TRP A 66 5.23 -9.31 5.05
CA TRP A 66 6.10 -10.44 5.36
C TRP A 66 7.52 -10.25 4.81
N ILE A 67 7.68 -9.84 3.55
CA ILE A 67 9.00 -9.53 2.96
C ILE A 67 9.73 -8.45 3.76
N LEU A 68 9.06 -7.35 4.09
CA LEU A 68 9.65 -6.27 4.88
C LEU A 68 10.07 -6.76 6.28
N SER A 69 9.27 -7.65 6.88
CA SER A 69 9.63 -8.28 8.15
C SER A 69 10.88 -9.16 8.03
N LEU A 70 11.04 -9.92 6.94
CA LEU A 70 12.22 -10.73 6.69
C LEU A 70 13.48 -9.89 6.50
N ILE A 71 13.43 -8.86 5.64
CA ILE A 71 14.58 -7.98 5.36
C ILE A 71 15.03 -7.26 6.62
N CYS A 72 14.09 -6.79 7.43
CA CYS A 72 14.41 -6.16 8.70
C CYS A 72 15.05 -7.13 9.70
N LYS A 73 14.53 -8.35 9.83
CA LYS A 73 15.11 -9.40 10.70
C LYS A 73 16.50 -9.85 10.23
N ALA A 74 16.80 -9.72 8.95
CA ALA A 74 18.13 -9.95 8.39
C ALA A 74 19.14 -8.81 8.69
N GLY A 75 18.74 -7.77 9.43
CA GLY A 75 19.61 -6.65 9.83
C GLY A 75 19.56 -5.45 8.88
N TYR A 76 18.84 -5.53 7.76
CA TYR A 76 18.74 -4.45 6.78
C TYR A 76 17.56 -3.49 7.08
N VAL A 77 17.58 -2.88 8.26
CA VAL A 77 16.53 -1.96 8.71
C VAL A 77 16.44 -0.73 7.79
N GLY A 78 17.58 -0.20 7.35
CA GLY A 78 17.62 0.98 6.47
C GLY A 78 16.99 0.72 5.09
N ILE A 79 17.20 -0.46 4.52
CA ILE A 79 16.61 -0.85 3.23
C ILE A 79 15.08 -0.99 3.36
N SER A 80 14.61 -1.51 4.50
CA SER A 80 13.17 -1.64 4.76
C SER A 80 12.47 -0.27 4.83
N TRP A 81 13.13 0.74 5.38
CA TRP A 81 12.63 2.12 5.38
C TRP A 81 12.66 2.74 3.99
N LEU A 82 13.73 2.54 3.23
CA LEU A 82 13.84 3.03 1.86
C LEU A 82 12.74 2.45 0.96
N LEU A 83 12.40 1.17 1.11
CA LEU A 83 11.32 0.52 0.34
C LEU A 83 9.94 1.14 0.61
N ILE A 84 9.68 1.57 1.85
CA ILE A 84 8.42 2.25 2.22
C ILE A 84 8.39 3.66 1.66
N LEU A 85 9.52 4.37 1.70
CA LEU A 85 9.61 5.77 1.28
C LEU A 85 9.71 5.93 -0.25
N ALA A 86 10.26 4.94 -0.95
CA ALA A 86 10.44 4.93 -2.39
C ALA A 86 9.20 5.38 -3.20
N PRO A 87 7.98 4.85 -2.98
CA PRO A 87 6.80 5.29 -3.73
C PRO A 87 6.47 6.77 -3.51
N PHE A 88 6.70 7.32 -2.31
CA PHE A 88 6.46 8.73 -2.03
C PHE A 88 7.52 9.63 -2.69
N ILE A 89 8.78 9.21 -2.67
CA ILE A 89 9.87 9.92 -3.34
C ILE A 89 9.63 9.94 -4.86
N LEU A 90 9.25 8.81 -5.45
CA LEU A 90 8.94 8.71 -6.87
C LEU A 90 7.71 9.55 -7.26
N MET A 91 6.67 9.57 -6.42
CA MET A 91 5.48 10.39 -6.66
C MET A 91 5.82 11.88 -6.64
N LEU A 92 6.64 12.33 -5.67
CA LEU A 92 7.14 13.70 -5.61
C LEU A 92 7.99 14.05 -6.83
N PHE A 93 8.88 13.16 -7.24
CA PHE A 93 9.73 13.37 -8.40
C PHE A 93 8.90 13.52 -9.69
N MET A 94 7.93 12.64 -9.91
CA MET A 94 7.01 12.73 -11.06
C MET A 94 6.18 14.02 -11.03
N ALA A 95 5.68 14.44 -9.86
CA ALA A 95 4.94 15.68 -9.73
C ALA A 95 5.79 16.91 -10.09
N LEU A 96 7.06 16.97 -9.66
CA LEU A 96 7.98 18.04 -10.01
C LEU A 96 8.24 18.12 -11.52
N LEU A 97 8.45 16.97 -12.17
CA LEU A 97 8.64 16.92 -13.63
C LEU A 97 7.41 17.43 -14.39
N ILE A 98 6.21 17.08 -13.94
CA ILE A 98 4.96 17.57 -14.54
C ILE A 98 4.81 19.08 -14.36
N ILE A 99 5.12 19.61 -13.17
CA ILE A 99 5.03 21.06 -12.90
C ILE A 99 6.04 21.85 -13.74
N GLN A 100 7.27 21.33 -13.91
CA GLN A 100 8.26 21.96 -14.78
C GLN A 100 7.77 22.02 -16.23
N ASN A 101 7.19 20.94 -16.75
CA ASN A 101 6.64 20.92 -18.11
C ASN A 101 5.38 21.78 -18.29
N ALA A 102 4.65 22.10 -17.21
CA ALA A 102 3.44 22.92 -17.28
C ALA A 102 3.71 24.44 -17.17
N MET A 103 4.93 24.85 -16.83
CA MET A 103 5.34 26.26 -16.69
C MET A 103 6.07 26.80 -17.95
N PHE A 104 6.31 25.96 -18.95
CA PHE A 104 6.80 26.31 -20.29
C PHE A 104 5.76 25.95 -21.35
#